data_AF-A0A7C5IGP4-F1
#
_entry.id   AF-A0A7C5IGP4-F1
#
_cell.length_a   1.000
_cell.length_b   1.000
_cell.length_c   1.000
_cell.angle_alpha   90.00
_cell.angle_beta   90.00
_cell.angle_gamma   90.00
#
_symmetry.space_group_name_H-M   'P 1'
#
loop_
_entity.id
_entity.type
_entity.pdbx_description
1 polymer ?
#
loop_
_entity_poly.entity_id
_entity_poly.type
_entity_poly.pdbx_seq_one_letter_code
_entity_poly.pdbx_strand_id
1 'polypeptide(L)'
;MTDEGNMDYEDIIREISPKLRWVVRKVYRCNPSFDTDDLYQEAMLYLWLDFNNGKLQNKTVSYILQGCYFHLKNYIRKNHTKKHSINIEQISKENEKIVFNNLLRDKNSEYLFEEVDCRIFIDWIKNKLLTKREAEVFCLSMEGLTTREIGKTLGISHVSVIKIKRKVRDKCESYL
;
A
#
# COMPACT_ATOMS: atom_id res chain seq x y z
N MET A 1 10.31 -57.91 14.50
CA MET A 1 10.07 -56.56 13.95
C MET A 1 8.91 -55.99 14.73
N THR A 2 9.20 -55.13 15.69
CA THR A 2 8.23 -54.48 16.56
C THR A 2 7.61 -53.31 15.80
N ASP A 3 6.32 -53.42 15.54
CA ASP A 3 5.47 -52.36 15.01
C ASP A 3 5.28 -51.34 16.15
N GLU A 4 6.19 -50.38 16.25
CA GLU A 4 6.05 -49.24 17.17
C GLU A 4 4.90 -48.37 16.64
N GLY A 5 3.77 -48.42 17.34
CA GLY A 5 2.54 -47.70 17.01
C GLY A 5 2.79 -46.22 16.76
N ASN A 6 2.92 -45.88 15.48
CA ASN A 6 3.03 -44.50 15.02
C ASN A 6 1.62 -43.90 15.09
N MET A 7 1.36 -43.08 16.11
CA MET A 7 0.07 -42.43 16.31
C MET A 7 -0.26 -41.59 15.07
N ASP A 8 -1.38 -41.92 14.40
CA ASP A 8 -1.80 -41.23 13.19
C ASP A 8 -2.14 -39.76 13.52
N TYR A 9 -1.84 -38.86 12.59
CA TYR A 9 -2.13 -37.43 12.75
C TYR A 9 -3.62 -37.22 13.00
N GLU A 10 -4.48 -38.00 12.34
CA GLU A 10 -5.93 -37.92 12.52
C GLU A 10 -6.36 -38.21 13.96
N ASP A 11 -5.72 -39.17 14.62
CA ASP A 11 -6.02 -39.53 16.01
C ASP A 11 -5.61 -38.41 16.98
N ILE A 12 -4.42 -37.82 16.75
CA ILE A 12 -3.94 -36.66 17.50
C ILE A 12 -4.92 -35.50 17.36
N ILE A 13 -5.35 -35.19 16.13
CA ILE A 13 -6.27 -34.09 15.86
C ILE A 13 -7.65 -34.36 16.47
N ARG A 14 -8.15 -35.59 16.38
CA ARG A 14 -9.46 -35.97 16.95
C ARG A 14 -9.47 -35.73 18.46
N GLU A 15 -8.38 -36.07 19.16
CA GLU A 15 -8.26 -35.83 20.61
C GLU A 15 -8.08 -34.34 20.95
N ILE A 16 -7.25 -33.63 20.19
CA ILE A 16 -6.83 -32.27 20.51
C ILE A 16 -7.86 -31.22 20.08
N SER A 17 -8.61 -31.46 19.00
CA SER A 17 -9.49 -30.48 18.35
C SER A 17 -10.48 -29.78 19.30
N PRO A 18 -11.23 -30.48 20.18
CA PRO A 18 -12.15 -29.82 21.12
C PRO A 18 -11.43 -28.88 22.09
N LYS A 19 -10.26 -29.31 22.61
CA LYS A 19 -9.44 -28.52 23.54
C LYS A 19 -8.75 -27.35 22.82
N LEU A 20 -8.38 -27.54 21.55
CA LEU A 20 -7.78 -26.51 20.72
C LEU A 20 -8.76 -25.37 20.44
N ARG A 21 -10.03 -25.68 20.17
CA ARG A 21 -11.08 -24.64 20.05
C ARG A 21 -11.21 -23.81 21.32
N TRP A 22 -11.02 -24.41 22.50
CA TRP A 22 -10.98 -23.64 23.75
C TRP A 22 -9.77 -22.72 23.85
N VAL A 23 -8.58 -23.19 23.44
CA VAL A 23 -7.36 -22.37 23.36
C VAL A 23 -7.56 -21.19 22.41
N VAL A 24 -8.12 -21.44 21.22
CA VAL A 24 -8.44 -20.40 20.23
C VAL A 24 -9.37 -19.35 20.81
N ARG A 25 -10.49 -19.77 21.43
CA ARG A 25 -11.42 -18.84 22.09
C ARG A 25 -10.75 -18.02 23.19
N LYS A 26 -9.87 -18.63 23.97
CA LYS A 26 -9.10 -17.94 25.03
C LYS A 26 -8.19 -16.87 24.44
N VAL A 27 -7.52 -17.16 23.32
CA VAL A 27 -6.64 -16.20 22.65
C VAL A 27 -7.44 -15.08 21.96
N TYR A 28 -8.55 -15.42 21.29
CA TYR A 28 -9.46 -14.47 20.64
C TYR A 28 -10.04 -13.44 21.63
N ARG A 29 -10.47 -13.87 22.82
CA ARG A 29 -10.99 -12.96 23.86
C ARG A 29 -10.00 -11.85 24.25
N CYS A 30 -8.70 -12.10 24.12
CA CYS A 30 -7.68 -11.10 24.38
C CYS A 30 -7.36 -10.23 23.15
N ASN A 31 -7.71 -10.67 21.93
CA ASN A 31 -7.35 -10.03 20.67
C ASN A 31 -8.42 -10.31 19.59
N PRO A 32 -9.53 -9.56 19.54
CA PRO A 32 -10.66 -9.85 18.65
C PRO A 32 -10.42 -9.45 17.18
N SER A 33 -9.17 -9.16 16.79
CA SER A 33 -8.83 -8.69 15.44
C SER A 33 -8.81 -9.79 14.37
N PHE A 34 -9.03 -11.05 14.74
CA PHE A 34 -9.01 -12.22 13.86
C PHE A 34 -10.25 -13.07 14.13
N ASP A 35 -10.80 -13.73 13.10
CA ASP A 35 -11.88 -14.70 13.32
C ASP A 35 -11.35 -15.92 14.11
N THR A 36 -12.21 -16.48 14.95
CA THR A 36 -11.94 -17.72 15.66
C THR A 36 -11.67 -18.89 14.71
N ASP A 37 -12.34 -18.95 13.56
CA ASP A 37 -12.08 -20.02 12.58
C ASP A 37 -10.73 -19.85 11.90
N ASP A 38 -10.31 -18.62 11.58
CA ASP A 38 -8.98 -18.32 11.04
C ASP A 38 -7.88 -18.74 12.03
N LEU A 39 -8.04 -18.38 13.31
CA LEU A 39 -7.09 -18.77 14.36
C LEU A 39 -7.06 -20.29 14.57
N TYR A 40 -8.18 -20.98 14.40
CA TYR A 40 -8.21 -22.43 14.46
C TYR A 40 -7.46 -23.06 13.29
N GLN A 41 -7.67 -22.56 12.07
CA GLN A 41 -6.94 -23.03 10.88
C GLN A 41 -5.43 -22.80 11.01
N GLU A 42 -5.01 -21.64 11.49
CA GLU A 42 -3.60 -21.33 11.74
C GLU A 42 -2.96 -22.31 12.75
N ALA A 43 -3.68 -22.66 13.82
CA ALA A 43 -3.20 -23.65 14.77
C ALA A 43 -3.12 -25.06 14.16
N MET A 44 -4.05 -25.42 13.28
CA MET A 44 -4.02 -26.70 12.57
C MET A 44 -2.81 -26.79 11.62
N LEU A 45 -2.52 -25.72 10.88
CA LEU A 45 -1.33 -25.61 10.03
C LEU A 45 -0.04 -25.76 10.84
N TYR A 46 0.04 -25.09 12.00
CA TYR A 46 1.15 -25.22 12.93
C TYR A 46 1.34 -26.68 13.39
N LEU A 47 0.26 -27.36 13.78
CA LEU A 47 0.31 -28.76 14.19
C LEU A 47 0.72 -29.69 13.06
N TRP A 48 0.23 -29.47 11.84
CA TRP A 48 0.62 -30.23 10.66
C TRP A 48 2.12 -30.12 10.38
N LEU A 49 2.67 -28.91 10.47
CA LEU A 49 4.11 -28.69 10.30
C LEU A 49 4.93 -29.38 11.39
N ASP A 50 4.53 -29.28 12.66
CA ASP A 50 5.26 -29.94 13.75
C ASP A 50 5.13 -31.47 13.70
N PHE A 51 4.00 -31.99 13.22
CA PHE A 51 3.82 -33.43 12.95
C PHE A 51 4.78 -33.93 11.87
N ASN A 52 4.82 -33.27 10.72
CA ASN A 52 5.70 -33.64 9.60
C ASN A 52 7.19 -33.53 9.95
N ASN A 53 7.54 -32.68 10.91
CA ASN A 53 8.89 -32.56 11.43
C ASN A 53 9.21 -33.54 12.58
N GLY A 54 8.30 -34.47 12.91
CA GLY A 54 8.48 -35.46 13.97
C GLY A 54 8.47 -34.89 15.40
N LYS A 55 8.08 -33.62 15.59
CA LYS A 55 8.20 -32.94 16.90
C LYS A 55 7.07 -33.27 17.88
N LEU A 56 5.98 -33.86 17.38
CA LEU A 56 4.84 -34.24 18.20
C LEU A 56 5.01 -35.63 18.85
N GLN A 57 6.00 -36.42 18.41
CA GLN A 57 6.28 -37.73 19.00
C GLN A 57 6.61 -37.59 20.49
N ASN A 58 6.01 -38.45 21.31
CA ASN A 58 6.19 -38.49 22.77
C ASN A 58 5.83 -37.19 23.51
N LYS A 59 5.01 -36.32 22.91
CA LYS A 59 4.49 -35.13 23.58
C LYS A 59 3.12 -35.39 24.19
N THR A 60 2.90 -34.85 25.38
CA THR A 60 1.58 -34.86 25.99
C THR A 60 0.66 -33.89 25.28
N VAL A 61 -0.65 -34.15 25.30
CA VAL A 61 -1.67 -33.23 24.77
C VAL A 61 -1.56 -31.84 25.42
N SER A 62 -1.24 -31.76 26.71
CA SER A 62 -1.03 -30.49 27.40
C SER A 62 0.13 -29.68 26.80
N TYR A 63 1.24 -30.34 26.47
CA TYR A 63 2.39 -29.70 25.84
C TYR A 63 2.05 -29.18 24.44
N ILE A 64 1.36 -29.99 23.65
CA ILE A 64 0.94 -29.64 22.28
C ILE A 64 0.00 -28.43 22.31
N LEU A 65 -1.02 -28.43 23.18
CA LEU A 65 -1.94 -27.31 23.34
C LEU A 65 -1.25 -26.02 23.81
N GLN A 66 -0.26 -26.15 24.69
CA GLN A 66 0.56 -25.02 25.14
C GLN A 66 1.39 -24.44 23.99
N GLY A 67 1.94 -25.30 23.13
CA GLY A 67 2.60 -24.90 21.88
C GLY A 67 1.66 -24.09 20.98
N CYS A 68 0.46 -24.60 20.71
CA CYS A 68 -0.55 -23.88 19.92
C CYS A 68 -0.91 -22.52 20.55
N TYR A 69 -1.08 -22.45 21.86
CA TYR A 69 -1.39 -21.20 22.55
C TYR A 69 -0.31 -20.13 22.33
N PHE A 70 0.97 -20.49 22.46
CA PHE A 70 2.07 -19.55 22.24
C PHE A 70 2.28 -19.21 20.77
N HIS A 71 2.09 -20.18 19.87
CA HIS A 71 2.09 -19.95 18.42
C HIS A 71 1.06 -18.90 18.04
N LEU A 72 -0.20 -19.09 18.43
CA LEU A 72 -1.29 -18.16 18.14
C LEU A 72 -1.06 -16.77 18.73
N LYS A 73 -0.55 -16.67 19.97
CA LYS A 73 -0.17 -15.36 20.55
C LYS A 73 0.90 -14.65 19.73
N ASN A 74 1.89 -15.39 19.22
CA ASN A 74 2.95 -14.82 18.39
C ASN A 74 2.46 -14.46 17.00
N TYR A 75 1.61 -15.28 16.40
CA TYR A 75 0.95 -15.02 15.13
C TYR A 75 0.18 -13.69 15.18
N ILE A 76 -0.68 -13.55 16.18
CA ILE A 76 -1.44 -12.31 16.41
C ILE A 76 -0.49 -11.14 16.61
N ARG A 77 0.53 -11.26 17.46
CA ARG A 77 1.50 -10.16 17.69
C ARG A 77 2.21 -9.72 16.41
N LYS A 78 2.55 -10.65 15.51
CA LYS A 78 3.24 -10.34 14.25
C LYS A 78 2.32 -9.74 13.19
N ASN A 79 1.10 -10.26 13.09
CA ASN A 79 0.16 -9.92 12.03
C ASN A 79 -0.83 -8.81 12.42
N HIS A 80 -0.93 -8.49 13.70
CA HIS A 80 -1.67 -7.34 14.19
C HIS A 80 -0.89 -6.06 13.83
N THR A 81 -1.08 -5.59 12.59
CA THR A 81 -0.63 -4.24 12.23
C THR A 81 -1.38 -3.24 13.11
N LYS A 82 -0.66 -2.38 13.83
CA LYS A 82 -1.24 -1.22 14.54
C LYS A 82 -1.76 -0.17 13.55
N LYS A 83 -2.59 -0.59 12.60
CA LYS A 83 -3.34 0.35 11.78
C LYS A 83 -4.58 0.65 12.57
N HIS A 84 -4.68 1.87 13.09
CA HIS A 84 -5.95 2.42 13.54
C HIS A 84 -6.85 2.54 12.31
N SER A 85 -7.40 1.41 11.87
CA SER A 85 -8.40 1.37 10.82
C SER A 85 -9.69 1.90 11.42
N ILE A 86 -10.12 3.06 10.95
CA ILE A 86 -11.41 3.61 11.32
C ILE A 86 -12.42 3.00 10.35
N ASN A 87 -13.50 2.43 10.89
CA ASN A 87 -14.61 1.94 10.08
C ASN A 87 -15.39 3.16 9.54
N ILE A 88 -15.36 3.32 8.22
CA ILE A 88 -15.93 4.49 7.53
C ILE A 88 -17.47 4.49 7.65
N GLU A 89 -18.08 3.30 7.62
CA GLU A 89 -19.52 3.12 7.76
C GLU A 89 -20.02 3.48 9.17
N GLN A 90 -19.20 3.28 10.20
CA GLN A 90 -19.50 3.65 11.58
C GLN A 90 -19.50 5.18 11.76
N ILE A 91 -18.57 5.90 11.13
CA ILE A 91 -18.54 7.37 11.15
C ILE A 91 -19.79 7.95 10.45
N SER A 92 -20.23 7.34 9.35
CA SER A 92 -21.34 7.86 8.54
C SER A 92 -22.69 7.88 9.26
N LYS A 93 -22.88 7.05 10.30
CA LYS A 93 -24.17 6.95 11.01
C LYS A 93 -24.40 8.05 12.06
N GLU A 94 -23.34 8.73 12.50
CA GLU A 94 -23.44 9.74 13.57
C GLU A 94 -23.54 11.18 13.06
N ASN A 95 -23.10 11.49 11.83
CA ASN A 95 -23.15 12.83 11.23
C ASN A 95 -23.28 12.76 9.70
N GLU A 96 -24.52 12.53 9.23
CA GLU A 96 -24.85 11.79 8.00
C GLU A 96 -24.35 12.30 6.63
N LYS A 97 -23.83 13.52 6.45
CA LYS A 97 -23.39 13.97 5.09
C LYS A 97 -22.22 14.94 5.04
N ILE A 98 -22.05 15.79 6.06
CA ILE A 98 -21.06 16.88 6.03
C ILE A 98 -19.64 16.36 6.29
N VAL A 99 -19.50 15.33 7.13
CA VAL A 99 -18.17 14.77 7.48
C VAL A 99 -17.62 13.95 6.33
N PHE A 100 -18.43 13.15 5.64
CA PHE A 100 -17.97 12.22 4.60
C PHE A 100 -17.37 12.94 3.38
N ASN A 101 -18.06 13.97 2.89
CA ASN A 101 -17.58 14.79 1.78
C ASN A 101 -16.31 15.58 2.12
N ASN A 102 -16.07 15.89 3.40
CA ASN A 102 -14.86 16.57 3.85
C ASN A 102 -13.70 15.61 4.15
N LEU A 103 -13.99 14.38 4.61
CA LEU A 103 -12.97 13.39 5.00
C LEU A 103 -12.34 12.69 3.78
N LEU A 104 -13.14 12.45 2.74
CA LEU A 104 -12.74 11.78 1.49
C LEU A 104 -12.76 12.73 0.29
N ARG A 105 -12.63 14.04 0.53
CA ARG A 105 -12.58 15.02 -0.56
C ARG A 105 -11.39 14.69 -1.47
N ASP A 106 -11.66 14.48 -2.75
CA ASP A 106 -10.62 14.32 -3.74
C ASP A 106 -9.89 15.65 -3.90
N LYS A 107 -8.69 15.74 -3.32
CA LYS A 107 -7.83 16.92 -3.46
C LYS A 107 -7.50 17.21 -4.93
N ASN A 108 -7.54 16.21 -5.81
CA ASN A 108 -7.30 16.42 -7.23
C ASN A 108 -8.40 17.23 -7.92
N SER A 109 -9.62 17.23 -7.37
CA SER A 109 -10.73 18.03 -7.88
C SER A 109 -10.54 19.55 -7.66
N GLU A 110 -9.68 19.95 -6.73
CA GLU A 110 -9.40 21.37 -6.46
C GLU A 110 -8.53 22.00 -7.56
N TYR A 111 -7.73 21.19 -8.27
CA TYR A 111 -6.81 21.66 -9.32
C TYR A 111 -7.45 21.78 -10.71
N LEU A 112 -8.74 21.45 -10.86
CA LEU A 112 -9.41 21.48 -12.16
C LEU A 112 -9.44 22.89 -12.77
N PHE A 113 -9.63 23.92 -11.94
CA PHE A 113 -9.55 25.31 -12.38
C PHE A 113 -8.09 25.76 -12.61
N GLU A 114 -7.16 25.32 -11.76
CA GLU A 114 -5.74 25.63 -11.91
C GLU A 114 -5.16 25.06 -13.22
N GLU A 115 -5.61 23.89 -13.66
CA GLU A 115 -5.16 23.30 -14.93
C GLU A 115 -5.63 24.14 -16.13
N VAL A 116 -6.86 24.66 -16.08
CA VAL A 116 -7.41 25.55 -17.10
C VAL A 116 -6.63 26.87 -17.12
N ASP A 117 -6.38 27.47 -15.96
CA ASP A 117 -5.60 28.71 -15.84
C ASP A 117 -4.16 28.51 -16.36
N CYS A 118 -3.52 27.40 -16.02
CA CYS A 118 -2.20 27.03 -16.53
C CYS A 118 -2.18 26.94 -18.07
N ARG A 119 -3.20 26.31 -18.66
CA ARG A 119 -3.30 26.19 -20.14
C ARG A 119 -3.49 27.55 -20.79
N ILE A 120 -4.37 28.39 -20.26
CA ILE A 120 -4.61 29.74 -20.76
C ILE A 120 -3.32 30.57 -20.67
N PHE A 121 -2.59 30.50 -19.55
CA PHE A 121 -1.34 31.21 -19.35
C PHE A 121 -0.24 30.75 -20.32
N ILE A 122 -0.10 29.43 -20.51
CA ILE A 122 0.85 28.86 -21.48
C ILE A 122 0.51 29.32 -22.90
N ASP A 123 -0.76 29.33 -23.29
CA ASP A 123 -1.19 29.80 -24.60
C ASP A 123 -0.94 31.29 -24.79
N TRP A 124 -1.15 32.10 -23.75
CA TRP A 124 -0.84 33.52 -23.79
C TRP A 124 0.67 33.77 -23.99
N ILE A 125 1.54 33.06 -23.24
CA ILE A 125 2.99 33.13 -23.41
C ILE A 125 3.38 32.78 -24.85
N LYS A 126 2.90 31.65 -25.36
CA LYS A 126 3.25 31.15 -26.70
C LYS A 126 2.82 32.10 -27.81
N ASN A 127 1.62 32.67 -27.71
CA ASN A 127 1.00 33.40 -28.81
C ASN A 127 1.18 34.91 -28.76
N LYS A 128 1.49 35.49 -27.58
CA LYS A 128 1.59 36.95 -27.39
C LYS A 128 2.98 37.42 -26.97
N LEU A 129 3.68 36.66 -26.13
CA LEU A 129 4.96 37.09 -25.56
C LEU A 129 6.18 36.64 -26.39
N LEU A 130 6.10 35.42 -26.93
CA LEU A 130 7.22 34.77 -27.60
C LEU A 130 7.13 34.93 -29.12
N THR A 131 8.30 35.05 -29.76
CA THR A 131 8.43 34.87 -31.21
C THR A 131 8.25 33.40 -31.56
N LYS A 132 7.93 33.08 -32.82
CA LYS A 132 7.77 31.68 -33.29
C LYS A 132 8.92 30.77 -32.85
N ARG A 133 10.15 31.27 -32.99
CA ARG A 133 11.36 30.50 -32.67
C ARG A 133 11.58 30.32 -31.17
N GLU A 134 11.21 31.31 -30.37
CA GLU A 134 11.23 31.21 -28.90
C GLU A 134 10.15 30.24 -28.41
N ALA A 135 8.95 30.28 -29.01
CA ALA A 135 7.84 29.39 -28.68
C ALA A 135 8.18 27.92 -29.00
N GLU A 136 8.82 27.63 -30.13
CA GLU A 136 9.30 26.28 -30.47
C GLU A 136 10.28 25.73 -29.41
N VAL A 137 11.28 26.53 -29.01
CA VAL A 137 12.25 26.14 -27.98
C VAL A 137 11.58 25.97 -26.61
N PHE A 138 10.58 26.81 -26.30
CA PHE A 138 9.81 26.75 -25.07
C PHE A 138 8.95 25.48 -25.01
N CYS A 139 8.20 25.15 -26.06
CA CYS A 139 7.40 23.91 -26.14
C CYS A 139 8.25 22.65 -25.96
N LEU A 140 9.34 22.53 -26.74
CA LEU A 140 10.22 21.36 -26.63
C LEU A 140 10.89 21.27 -25.26
N SER A 141 11.14 22.41 -24.60
CA SER A 141 11.62 22.41 -23.21
C SER A 141 10.57 21.92 -22.21
N MET A 142 9.29 22.26 -22.42
CA MET A 142 8.17 21.79 -21.59
C MET A 142 7.91 20.28 -21.78
N GLU A 143 8.20 19.74 -22.97
CA GLU A 143 8.18 18.30 -23.25
C GLU A 143 9.35 17.53 -22.62
N GLY A 144 10.30 18.23 -21.98
CA GLY A 144 11.41 17.63 -21.24
C GLY A 144 12.67 17.39 -22.07
N LEU A 145 12.76 17.89 -23.32
CA LEU A 145 13.95 17.70 -24.15
C LEU A 145 15.15 18.49 -23.61
N THR A 146 16.33 17.89 -23.73
CA THR A 146 17.60 18.55 -23.42
C THR A 146 17.95 19.61 -24.47
N THR A 147 18.83 20.56 -24.12
CA THR A 147 19.27 21.62 -25.04
C THR A 147 19.96 21.08 -26.30
N ARG A 148 20.59 19.90 -26.22
CA ARG A 148 21.22 19.22 -27.35
C ARG A 148 20.17 18.60 -28.28
N GLU A 149 19.16 17.95 -27.71
CA GLU A 149 18.05 17.37 -28.49
C GLU A 149 17.25 18.46 -29.19
N ILE A 150 16.90 19.54 -28.48
CA ILE A 150 16.23 20.71 -29.07
C ILE A 150 17.06 21.29 -30.22
N GLY A 151 18.37 21.44 -30.02
CA GLY A 151 19.28 21.94 -31.06
C GLY A 151 19.28 21.05 -32.30
N LYS A 152 19.31 19.72 -32.11
CA LYS A 152 19.21 18.74 -33.19
C LYS A 152 17.86 18.82 -33.91
N THR A 153 16.75 18.87 -33.16
CA THR A 153 15.38 18.94 -33.71
C THR A 153 15.15 20.21 -34.52
N LEU A 154 15.67 21.35 -34.05
CA LEU A 154 15.47 22.65 -34.68
C LEU A 154 16.56 23.04 -35.69
N GLY A 155 17.62 22.23 -35.85
CA GLY A 155 18.74 22.53 -36.74
C GLY A 155 19.58 23.73 -36.28
N ILE A 156 19.73 23.94 -34.97
CA ILE A 156 20.51 25.05 -34.38
C ILE A 156 21.52 24.53 -33.36
N SER A 157 22.55 25.33 -33.08
CA SER A 157 23.53 24.95 -32.05
C SER A 157 22.88 24.91 -30.65
N HIS A 158 23.33 23.98 -29.80
CA HIS A 158 22.87 23.91 -28.40
C HIS A 158 23.15 25.22 -27.63
N VAL A 159 24.21 25.95 -27.99
CA VAL A 159 24.52 27.27 -27.41
C VAL A 159 23.44 28.29 -27.80
N SER A 160 22.94 28.24 -29.04
CA SER A 160 21.83 29.07 -29.48
C SER A 160 20.55 28.76 -28.71
N VAL A 161 20.27 27.48 -28.43
CA VAL A 161 19.14 27.06 -27.58
C VAL A 161 19.24 27.66 -26.18
N ILE A 162 20.43 27.60 -25.56
CA ILE A 162 20.68 28.20 -24.23
C ILE A 162 20.38 29.70 -24.24
N LYS A 163 20.85 30.43 -25.27
CA LYS A 163 20.58 31.87 -25.41
C LYS A 163 19.08 32.16 -25.56
N ILE A 164 18.36 31.35 -26.34
CA ILE A 164 16.91 31.49 -26.51
C ILE A 164 16.18 31.22 -25.18
N LYS A 165 16.53 30.15 -24.46
CA LYS A 165 15.93 29.85 -23.14
C LYS A 165 16.15 30.99 -22.14
N ARG A 166 17.33 31.64 -22.16
CA ARG A 166 17.60 32.83 -21.34
C ARG A 166 16.68 33.98 -21.73
N LYS A 167 16.58 34.33 -23.02
CA LYS A 167 15.67 35.38 -23.50
C LYS A 167 14.21 35.11 -23.13
N VAL A 168 13.75 33.87 -23.26
CA VAL A 168 12.40 33.46 -22.86
C VAL A 168 12.19 33.71 -21.36
N ARG A 169 13.15 33.32 -20.52
CA ARG A 169 13.10 33.59 -19.08
C ARG A 169 13.02 35.09 -18.79
N ASP A 170 13.91 35.89 -19.37
CA ASP A 170 13.97 37.33 -19.13
C ASP A 170 12.63 38.01 -19.54
N LYS A 171 12.02 37.55 -20.64
CA LYS A 171 10.69 38.00 -21.06
C LYS A 171 9.59 37.59 -20.10
N CYS A 172 9.62 36.38 -19.55
CA CYS A 172 8.61 35.97 -18.59
C CYS A 172 8.76 36.74 -17.27
N GLU A 173 9.99 37.00 -16.82
CA GLU A 173 10.27 37.77 -15.60
C GLU A 173 9.84 39.23 -15.70
N SER A 174 9.83 39.84 -16.90
CA SER A 174 9.37 41.24 -17.05
C SER A 174 7.85 41.42 -17.01
N TYR A 175 7.07 40.33 -17.01
CA TYR A 175 5.60 40.36 -16.99
C TYR A 175 5.01 39.75 -15.71
N LEU A 176 5.85 39.32 -14.77
CA LEU A 176 5.50 38.94 -13.40
C LEU A 176 5.76 40.12 -12.46
#